data_AF-B0D4G1-F1
#
_entry.id   AF-B0D4G1-F1
#
_cell.length_a   1.000
_cell.length_b   1.000
_cell.length_c   1.000
_cell.angle_alpha   90.00
_cell.angle_beta   90.00
_cell.angle_gamma   90.00
#
_symmetry.space_group_name_H-M   'P 1'
#
loop_
_entity.id
_entity.type
_entity.pdbx_description
1 polymer ?
#
loop_
_entity_poly.entity_id
_entity_poly.type
_entity_poly.pdbx_seq_one_letter_code
_entity_poly.pdbx_strand_id
1 'polypeptide(L)'
;MLDILPNGKSFKKEERSAVKKDIKEWFARYSRKRSQKMPRMGKSWHARRVFQHENKDAIDTEAKRLCAEAIEEGQKRPKGGDPTHFDFREWVVTQMMGKLKKREKDVLQRTAEEYNKKGVDPELKSKLAVKNCTARMHAFSKELYDTMGVRVFILGCYLKPDGNLDVST
;
A
#
# COMPACT_ATOMS: atom_id res chain seq x y z
N MET A 1 -26.53 -23.82 -0.94
CA MET A 1 -27.68 -24.08 -0.07
C MET A 1 -28.65 -22.89 -0.17
N LEU A 2 -29.39 -22.79 -1.29
CA LEU A 2 -30.34 -21.69 -1.60
C LEU A 2 -31.53 -22.24 -2.41
N ASP A 3 -31.93 -23.49 -2.15
CA ASP A 3 -32.94 -24.19 -2.97
C ASP A 3 -34.36 -24.10 -2.41
N ILE A 4 -34.52 -23.53 -1.21
CA ILE A 4 -35.79 -23.54 -0.47
C ILE A 4 -36.12 -22.11 -0.04
N LEU A 5 -37.25 -21.59 -0.52
CA LEU A 5 -37.84 -20.34 -0.04
C LEU A 5 -38.34 -20.52 1.40
N PRO A 6 -38.51 -19.44 2.20
CA PRO A 6 -39.01 -19.52 3.58
C PRO A 6 -40.36 -20.25 3.72
N ASN A 7 -41.11 -20.39 2.63
CA ASN A 7 -42.39 -21.08 2.54
C ASN A 7 -42.29 -22.55 2.08
N GLY A 8 -41.09 -23.15 2.11
CA GLY A 8 -40.86 -24.56 1.77
C GLY A 8 -40.94 -24.90 0.28
N LYS A 9 -41.21 -23.92 -0.60
CA LYS A 9 -41.27 -24.13 -2.05
C LYS A 9 -39.88 -24.02 -2.67
N SER A 10 -39.59 -24.91 -3.60
CA SER A 10 -38.38 -24.81 -4.41
C SER A 10 -38.61 -23.93 -5.62
N PHE A 11 -37.61 -23.12 -5.97
CA PHE A 11 -37.67 -22.29 -7.18
C PHE A 11 -37.80 -23.16 -8.44
N LYS A 12 -38.58 -22.70 -9.41
CA LYS A 12 -38.57 -23.27 -10.77
C LYS A 12 -37.21 -22.98 -11.44
N LYS A 13 -36.84 -23.77 -12.44
CA LYS A 13 -35.51 -23.70 -13.10
C LYS A 13 -35.18 -22.29 -13.65
N GLU A 14 -36.19 -21.62 -14.19
CA GLU A 14 -36.08 -20.26 -14.74
C GLU A 14 -35.88 -19.22 -13.63
N GLU A 15 -36.65 -19.32 -12.55
CA GLU A 15 -36.52 -18.46 -11.37
C GLU A 15 -35.16 -18.62 -10.69
N ARG A 16 -34.63 -19.86 -10.61
CA ARG A 16 -33.26 -20.11 -10.11
C ARG A 16 -32.21 -19.40 -10.95
N SER A 17 -32.42 -19.36 -12.26
CA SER A 17 -31.47 -18.74 -13.20
C SER A 17 -31.53 -17.22 -13.07
N ALA A 18 -32.72 -16.65 -12.93
CA ALA A 18 -32.93 -15.23 -12.65
C ALA A 18 -32.31 -14.82 -11.31
N VAL A 19 -32.62 -15.53 -10.23
CA VAL A 19 -32.05 -15.25 -8.89
C VAL A 19 -30.54 -15.37 -8.88
N LYS A 20 -29.95 -16.38 -9.53
CA LYS A 20 -28.49 -16.50 -9.67
C LYS A 20 -27.89 -15.32 -10.44
N LYS A 21 -28.59 -14.83 -11.48
CA LYS A 21 -28.16 -13.67 -12.25
C LYS A 21 -28.22 -12.40 -11.39
N ASP A 22 -29.31 -12.19 -10.66
CA ASP A 22 -29.50 -11.02 -9.80
C ASP A 22 -28.50 -11.01 -8.63
N ILE A 23 -28.23 -12.18 -8.02
CA ILE A 23 -27.17 -12.32 -7.01
C ILE A 23 -25.81 -11.97 -7.63
N LYS A 24 -25.49 -12.47 -8.83
CA LYS A 24 -24.23 -12.14 -9.50
C LYS A 24 -24.13 -10.66 -9.84
N GLU A 25 -25.20 -10.03 -10.30
CA GLU A 25 -25.25 -8.58 -10.57
C GLU A 25 -25.14 -7.77 -9.28
N TRP A 26 -25.79 -8.21 -8.20
CA TRP A 26 -25.68 -7.60 -6.88
C TRP A 26 -24.26 -7.70 -6.35
N PHE A 27 -23.62 -8.88 -6.41
CA PHE A 27 -22.20 -9.00 -6.09
C PHE A 27 -21.34 -8.13 -7.04
N ALA A 28 -21.59 -8.11 -8.34
CA ALA A 28 -20.80 -7.29 -9.26
C ALA A 28 -20.94 -5.77 -9.01
N ARG A 29 -22.10 -5.31 -8.52
CA ARG A 29 -22.38 -3.90 -8.22
C ARG A 29 -21.95 -3.50 -6.80
N TYR A 30 -22.19 -4.35 -5.81
CA TYR A 30 -22.03 -4.03 -4.38
C TYR A 30 -20.84 -4.73 -3.72
N SER A 31 -20.40 -5.89 -4.21
CA SER A 31 -19.09 -6.41 -3.83
C SER A 31 -18.05 -5.57 -4.57
N ARG A 32 -17.24 -4.85 -3.81
CA ARG A 32 -16.25 -3.93 -4.36
C ARG A 32 -15.46 -4.65 -5.46
N LYS A 33 -15.40 -4.08 -6.67
CA LYS A 33 -14.45 -4.43 -7.77
C LYS A 33 -12.97 -4.24 -7.38
N ARG A 34 -12.62 -4.51 -6.13
CA ARG A 34 -11.28 -4.51 -5.61
C ARG A 34 -10.93 -5.89 -5.06
N SER A 35 -10.84 -6.87 -5.96
CA SER A 35 -9.54 -7.53 -6.02
C SER A 35 -8.53 -6.52 -6.61
N GLN A 36 -8.33 -5.39 -5.94
CA GLN A 36 -7.07 -4.68 -6.06
C GLN A 36 -6.10 -5.78 -5.68
N LYS A 37 -5.31 -6.29 -6.63
CA LYS A 37 -4.21 -7.21 -6.34
C LYS A 37 -3.64 -6.70 -5.04
N MET A 38 -3.73 -7.52 -3.98
CA MET A 38 -3.37 -7.10 -2.63
C MET A 38 -2.10 -6.28 -2.76
N PRO A 39 -2.09 -4.99 -2.33
CA PRO A 39 -0.93 -4.14 -2.54
C PRO A 39 0.27 -4.95 -2.06
N ARG A 40 1.25 -5.20 -2.95
CA ARG A 40 2.41 -6.01 -2.56
C ARG A 40 2.99 -5.31 -1.33
N MET A 41 2.83 -5.92 -0.15
CA MET A 41 3.06 -5.27 1.14
C MET A 41 4.55 -5.07 1.46
N GLY A 42 5.43 -5.39 0.51
CA GLY A 42 6.85 -5.11 0.58
C GLY A 42 7.20 -3.80 -0.11
N LYS A 43 8.22 -3.11 0.37
CA LYS A 43 8.88 -2.04 -0.41
C LYS A 43 9.39 -2.67 -1.71
N SER A 44 8.77 -2.37 -2.84
CA SER A 44 9.35 -2.66 -4.14
C SER A 44 10.37 -1.58 -4.49
N TRP A 45 11.56 -2.01 -4.86
CA TRP A 45 12.61 -1.14 -5.39
C TRP A 45 12.42 -0.96 -6.89
N HIS A 46 12.64 0.26 -7.37
CA HIS A 46 12.78 0.62 -8.78
C HIS A 46 13.92 1.64 -8.88
N ALA A 47 14.46 1.87 -10.07
CA ALA A 47 15.65 2.72 -10.26
C ALA A 47 15.53 4.09 -9.54
N ARG A 48 14.38 4.78 -9.64
CA ARG A 48 14.13 6.05 -8.93
C ARG A 48 14.18 5.93 -7.40
N ARG A 49 13.69 4.84 -6.81
CA ARG A 49 13.74 4.61 -5.36
C ARG A 49 15.14 4.29 -4.89
N VAL A 50 15.91 3.52 -5.67
CA VAL A 50 17.33 3.28 -5.40
C VAL A 50 18.09 4.60 -5.43
N PHE A 51 17.89 5.40 -6.46
CA PHE A 51 18.50 6.72 -6.58
C PHE A 51 18.18 7.62 -5.38
N GLN A 52 16.90 7.69 -4.99
CA GLN A 52 16.45 8.45 -3.83
C GLN A 52 17.04 7.97 -2.51
N HIS A 53 17.33 6.68 -2.39
CA HIS A 53 17.92 6.08 -1.20
C HIS A 53 19.42 6.35 -1.12
N GLU A 54 20.14 6.16 -2.23
CA GLU A 54 21.59 6.35 -2.29
C GLU A 54 21.99 7.83 -2.26
N ASN A 55 21.16 8.72 -2.81
CA ASN A 55 21.45 10.16 -2.90
C ASN A 55 20.61 10.98 -1.92
N LYS A 56 20.12 10.35 -0.84
CA LYS A 56 19.17 10.97 0.09
C LYS A 56 19.66 12.33 0.60
N ASP A 57 20.91 12.38 1.08
CA ASP A 57 21.44 13.59 1.70
C ASP A 57 21.64 14.72 0.70
N ALA A 58 22.09 14.40 -0.52
CA ALA A 58 22.23 15.37 -1.60
C ALA A 58 20.88 15.94 -2.04
N ILE A 59 19.87 15.06 -2.18
CA ILE A 59 18.49 15.44 -2.52
C ILE A 59 17.90 16.33 -1.42
N ASP A 60 18.06 15.95 -0.15
CA ASP A 60 17.50 16.68 0.97
C ASP A 60 18.21 18.03 1.17
N THR A 61 19.51 18.11 0.88
CA THR A 61 20.28 19.37 0.92
C THR A 61 19.82 20.34 -0.15
N GLU A 62 19.70 19.89 -1.39
CA GLU A 62 19.26 20.72 -2.50
C GLU A 62 17.79 21.13 -2.34
N ALA A 63 16.93 20.23 -1.87
CA ALA A 63 15.53 20.54 -1.60
C ALA A 63 15.37 21.57 -0.48
N LYS A 64 16.24 21.56 0.54
CA LYS A 64 16.27 22.58 1.58
C LYS A 64 16.74 23.93 1.05
N ARG A 65 17.75 23.94 0.18
CA ARG A 65 18.25 25.18 -0.48
C ARG A 65 17.14 25.86 -1.28
N LEU A 66 16.47 25.12 -2.15
CA LEU A 66 15.36 25.63 -2.96
C LEU A 66 14.17 26.08 -2.11
N CYS A 67 13.92 25.38 -0.99
CA CYS A 67 12.90 25.79 -0.04
C CYS A 67 13.22 27.13 0.61
N ALA A 68 14.49 27.37 0.98
CA ALA A 68 14.92 28.65 1.54
C ALA A 68 14.78 29.78 0.51
N GLU A 69 15.26 29.55 -0.72
CA GLU A 69 15.13 30.50 -1.84
C GLU A 69 13.65 30.87 -2.11
N ALA A 70 12.76 29.87 -2.16
CA ALA A 70 11.33 30.12 -2.38
C ALA A 70 10.65 30.88 -1.22
N ILE A 71 11.13 30.70 0.02
CA ILE A 71 10.64 31.46 1.18
C ILE A 71 11.12 32.92 1.08
N GLU A 72 12.37 33.16 0.72
CA GLU A 72 12.92 34.50 0.52
C GLU A 72 12.20 35.26 -0.61
N GLU A 73 11.83 34.57 -1.69
CA GLU A 73 11.02 35.10 -2.79
C GLU A 73 9.54 35.35 -2.42
N GLY A 74 9.13 35.00 -1.19
CA GLY A 74 7.77 35.19 -0.71
C GLY A 74 6.75 34.22 -1.33
N GLN A 75 7.21 33.12 -1.93
CA GLN A 75 6.30 32.11 -2.48
C GLN A 75 5.48 31.46 -1.36
N LYS A 76 4.23 31.10 -1.67
CA LYS A 76 3.32 30.43 -0.74
C LYS A 76 2.75 29.17 -1.37
N ARG A 77 2.44 28.19 -0.52
CA ARG A 77 1.73 27.00 -0.97
C ARG A 77 0.29 27.34 -1.42
N PRO A 78 -0.31 26.54 -2.32
CA PRO A 78 -1.68 26.79 -2.83
C PRO A 78 -2.76 26.87 -1.74
N LYS A 79 -2.54 26.24 -0.58
CA LYS A 79 -3.45 26.25 0.58
C LYS A 79 -3.03 27.26 1.66
N GLY A 80 -2.11 28.16 1.36
CA GLY A 80 -1.45 29.05 2.31
C GLY A 80 -0.29 28.38 3.05
N GLY A 81 0.54 29.22 3.68
CA GLY A 81 1.74 28.81 4.42
C GLY A 81 3.02 28.78 3.58
N ASP A 82 4.15 28.76 4.28
CA ASP A 82 5.48 28.75 3.67
C ASP A 82 5.76 27.40 3.00
N PRO A 83 6.47 27.35 1.86
CA PRO A 83 6.92 26.11 1.23
C PRO A 83 7.72 25.21 2.19
N THR A 84 7.74 23.91 1.93
CA THR A 84 8.59 22.95 2.64
C THR A 84 9.53 22.24 1.69
N HIS A 85 10.67 21.77 2.20
CA HIS A 85 11.63 20.99 1.40
C HIS A 85 11.00 19.76 0.71
N PHE A 86 9.93 19.18 1.29
CA PHE A 86 9.18 18.08 0.66
C PHE A 86 8.54 18.48 -0.68
N ASP A 87 8.11 19.74 -0.83
CA ASP A 87 7.49 20.25 -2.06
C ASP A 87 8.49 20.27 -3.23
N PHE A 88 9.78 20.50 -2.93
CA PHE A 88 10.87 20.54 -3.92
C PHE A 88 11.53 19.19 -4.14
N ARG A 89 11.41 18.26 -3.20
CA ARG A 89 12.16 16.99 -3.19
C ARG A 89 11.95 16.16 -4.46
N GLU A 90 10.70 16.00 -4.92
CA GLU A 90 10.41 15.23 -6.14
C GLU A 90 10.88 15.94 -7.41
N TRP A 91 10.91 17.28 -7.41
CA TRP A 91 11.47 18.06 -8.50
C TRP A 91 12.99 17.87 -8.58
N VAL A 92 13.69 17.99 -7.45
CA VAL A 92 15.15 17.75 -7.33
C VAL A 92 15.50 16.35 -7.82
N VAL A 93 14.77 15.32 -7.38
CA VAL A 93 14.98 13.95 -7.84
C VAL A 93 14.86 13.84 -9.36
N THR A 94 13.84 14.48 -9.94
CA THR A 94 13.62 14.47 -11.38
C THR A 94 14.75 15.16 -12.14
N GLN A 95 15.22 16.31 -11.64
CA GLN A 95 16.36 17.04 -12.22
C GLN A 95 17.64 16.22 -12.16
N MET A 96 17.99 15.69 -10.98
CA MET A 96 19.21 14.91 -10.80
C MET A 96 19.18 13.62 -11.62
N MET A 97 18.05 12.90 -11.65
CA MET A 97 17.92 11.71 -12.49
C MET A 97 17.90 12.04 -13.99
N GLY A 98 17.42 13.22 -14.38
CA GLY A 98 17.46 13.72 -15.75
C GLY A 98 18.88 13.83 -16.28
N LYS A 99 19.83 14.21 -15.42
CA LYS A 99 21.26 14.38 -15.74
C LYS A 99 22.01 13.04 -15.87
N LEU A 100 21.45 11.93 -15.41
CA LEU A 100 22.09 10.62 -15.49
C LEU A 100 22.18 10.10 -16.93
N LYS A 101 23.36 9.57 -17.28
CA LYS A 101 23.58 8.83 -18.53
C LYS A 101 22.81 7.52 -18.51
N LYS A 102 22.54 6.98 -19.70
CA LYS A 102 21.83 5.69 -19.86
C LYS A 102 22.48 4.57 -19.03
N ARG A 103 23.83 4.49 -19.04
CA ARG A 103 24.59 3.50 -18.27
C ARG A 103 24.32 3.57 -16.76
N GLU A 104 24.22 4.77 -16.20
CA GLU A 104 23.95 4.96 -14.76
C GLU A 104 22.52 4.58 -14.41
N LYS A 105 21.56 4.89 -15.30
CA LYS A 105 20.16 4.43 -15.16
C LYS A 105 20.07 2.90 -15.20
N ASP A 106 20.84 2.26 -16.06
CA ASP A 106 20.90 0.79 -16.15
C ASP A 106 21.50 0.16 -14.88
N VAL A 107 22.53 0.79 -14.29
CA VAL A 107 23.09 0.36 -12.99
C VAL A 107 22.02 0.45 -11.89
N LEU A 108 21.32 1.58 -11.77
CA LEU A 108 20.25 1.74 -10.77
C LEU A 108 19.13 0.71 -10.94
N GLN A 109 18.82 0.33 -12.18
CA GLN A 109 17.83 -0.71 -12.47
C GLN A 109 18.30 -2.08 -11.99
N ARG A 110 19.57 -2.44 -12.24
CA ARG A 110 20.17 -3.68 -11.73
C ARG A 110 20.22 -3.72 -10.20
N THR A 111 20.61 -2.61 -9.57
CA THR A 111 20.59 -2.49 -8.10
C THR A 111 19.17 -2.65 -7.55
N ALA A 112 18.16 -2.09 -8.22
CA ALA A 112 16.77 -2.27 -7.83
C ALA A 112 16.33 -3.75 -7.90
N GLU A 113 16.74 -4.47 -8.95
CA GLU A 113 16.51 -5.91 -9.06
C GLU A 113 17.21 -6.70 -7.95
N GLU A 114 18.45 -6.34 -7.63
CA GLU A 114 19.20 -6.96 -6.53
C GLU A 114 18.55 -6.71 -5.17
N TYR A 115 18.12 -5.47 -4.89
CA TYR A 115 17.41 -5.14 -3.66
C TYR A 115 16.05 -5.84 -3.58
N ASN A 116 15.35 -6.00 -4.72
CA ASN A 116 14.12 -6.79 -4.76
C ASN A 116 14.38 -8.29 -4.53
N LYS A 117 15.51 -8.84 -4.99
CA LYS A 117 15.93 -10.23 -4.71
C LYS A 117 16.28 -10.44 -3.23
N LYS A 118 17.02 -9.51 -2.63
CA LYS A 118 17.33 -9.53 -1.18
C LYS A 118 16.07 -9.36 -0.32
N GLY A 119 15.05 -8.68 -0.85
CA GLY A 119 13.79 -8.43 -0.16
C GLY A 119 13.89 -7.31 0.87
N VAL A 120 12.83 -7.12 1.65
CA VAL A 120 12.86 -6.21 2.80
C VAL A 120 13.69 -6.86 3.89
N ASP A 121 14.63 -6.10 4.45
CA ASP A 121 15.38 -6.46 5.65
C ASP A 121 14.47 -7.18 6.68
N PRO A 122 14.85 -8.36 7.20
CA PRO A 122 13.99 -9.16 8.07
C PRO A 122 13.46 -8.41 9.29
N GLU A 123 14.25 -7.51 9.87
CA GLU A 123 13.85 -6.70 11.03
C GLU A 123 12.80 -5.66 10.66
N LEU A 124 13.03 -4.93 9.57
CA LEU A 124 12.04 -4.00 9.05
C LEU A 124 10.77 -4.72 8.59
N LYS A 125 10.91 -5.91 7.98
CA LYS A 125 9.79 -6.76 7.54
C LYS A 125 8.92 -7.19 8.72
N SER A 126 9.55 -7.62 9.82
CA SER A 126 8.85 -8.01 11.05
C SER A 126 8.10 -6.82 11.68
N LYS A 127 8.77 -5.67 11.84
CA LYS A 127 8.16 -4.43 12.36
C LYS A 127 6.96 -3.97 11.52
N LEU A 128 7.09 -4.00 10.20
CA LEU A 128 6.00 -3.63 9.28
C LEU A 128 4.86 -4.65 9.30
N ALA A 129 5.16 -5.94 9.44
CA ALA A 129 4.15 -6.98 9.53
C ALA A 129 3.25 -6.78 10.75
N VAL A 130 3.84 -6.58 11.94
CA VAL A 130 3.10 -6.30 13.18
C VAL A 130 2.24 -5.04 13.01
N LYS A 131 2.84 -3.91 12.63
CA LYS A 131 2.10 -2.64 12.50
C LYS A 131 0.93 -2.73 11.52
N ASN A 132 1.18 -3.25 10.32
CA ASN A 132 0.17 -3.22 9.25
C ASN A 132 -0.90 -4.31 9.42
N CYS A 133 -0.54 -5.49 9.92
CA CYS A 133 -1.51 -6.57 10.13
C CYS A 133 -2.43 -6.24 11.30
N THR A 134 -1.91 -5.77 12.43
CA THR A 134 -2.73 -5.39 13.59
C THR A 134 -3.75 -4.31 13.22
N ALA A 135 -3.34 -3.27 12.48
CA ALA A 135 -4.26 -2.23 12.02
C ALA A 135 -5.39 -2.78 11.12
N ARG A 136 -5.08 -3.78 10.27
CA ARG A 136 -6.07 -4.43 9.39
C ARG A 136 -6.99 -5.38 10.13
N MET A 137 -6.45 -6.17 11.05
CA MET A 137 -7.24 -7.06 11.91
C MET A 137 -8.28 -6.26 12.69
N HIS A 138 -7.87 -5.12 13.25
CA HIS A 138 -8.78 -4.19 13.92
C HIS A 138 -9.84 -3.59 12.98
N ALA A 139 -9.46 -3.15 11.79
CA ALA A 139 -10.42 -2.61 10.82
C ALA A 139 -11.46 -3.67 10.40
N PHE A 140 -11.02 -4.90 10.17
CA PHE A 140 -11.87 -6.03 9.81
C PHE A 140 -12.81 -6.45 10.95
N SER A 141 -12.29 -6.58 12.18
CA SER A 141 -13.12 -6.95 13.33
C SER A 141 -14.18 -5.90 13.62
N LYS A 142 -13.82 -4.62 13.51
CA LYS A 142 -14.75 -3.51 13.63
C LYS A 142 -15.85 -3.56 12.57
N GLU A 143 -15.50 -3.78 11.30
CA GLU A 143 -16.48 -3.87 10.20
C GLU A 143 -17.50 -4.99 10.43
N LEU A 144 -17.05 -6.17 10.89
CA LEU A 144 -17.93 -7.30 11.20
C LEU A 144 -18.86 -7.01 12.38
N TYR A 145 -18.35 -6.34 13.40
CA TYR A 145 -19.17 -5.94 14.53
C TYR A 145 -20.23 -4.92 14.12
N ASP A 146 -19.83 -3.85 13.43
CA ASP A 146 -20.72 -2.76 13.02
C ASP A 146 -21.80 -3.24 12.04
N THR A 147 -21.48 -4.21 11.16
CA THR A 147 -22.40 -4.70 10.13
C THR A 147 -23.28 -5.86 10.58
N MET A 148 -22.75 -6.77 11.40
CA MET A 148 -23.38 -8.05 11.71
C MET A 148 -23.48 -8.35 13.21
N GLY A 149 -22.94 -7.50 14.09
CA GLY A 149 -22.88 -7.74 15.53
C GLY A 149 -21.91 -8.86 15.95
N VAL A 150 -21.06 -9.32 15.03
CA VAL A 150 -20.15 -10.44 15.28
C VAL A 150 -18.88 -9.94 15.96
N ARG A 151 -18.51 -10.59 17.07
CA ARG A 151 -17.22 -10.40 17.73
C ARG A 151 -16.23 -11.45 17.23
N VAL A 152 -15.06 -11.00 16.81
CA VAL A 152 -14.00 -11.87 16.27
C VAL A 152 -12.75 -11.72 17.12
N PHE A 153 -12.14 -12.85 17.48
CA PHE A 153 -10.82 -12.93 18.09
C PHE A 153 -9.84 -13.42 17.03
N ILE A 154 -8.75 -12.66 16.79
CA ILE A 154 -7.80 -12.95 15.71
C ILE A 154 -6.43 -13.15 16.33
N LEU A 155 -5.90 -14.37 16.22
CA LEU A 155 -4.53 -14.69 16.59
C LEU A 155 -3.59 -14.32 15.44
N GLY A 156 -2.65 -13.41 15.69
CA GLY A 156 -1.57 -13.05 14.77
C GLY A 156 -0.26 -13.72 15.16
N CYS A 157 0.32 -14.50 14.25
CA CYS A 157 1.68 -15.03 14.39
C CYS A 157 2.61 -14.35 13.38
N TYR A 158 3.69 -13.74 13.87
CA TYR A 158 4.65 -12.98 13.07
C TYR A 158 6.02 -13.62 13.13
N LEU A 159 6.70 -13.75 11.98
CA LEU A 159 8.08 -14.22 11.95
C LEU A 159 9.03 -13.09 12.40
N LYS A 160 9.86 -13.40 13.39
CA LYS A 160 10.97 -12.55 13.86
C LYS A 160 12.20 -12.73 12.97
N PRO A 161 13.15 -11.78 12.98
CA PRO A 161 14.37 -11.86 12.18
C PRO A 161 15.25 -13.08 12.48
N ASP A 162 15.22 -13.54 13.73
CA ASP A 162 15.93 -14.72 14.23
C ASP A 162 15.24 -16.05 13.85
N GLY A 163 14.12 -16.00 13.12
CA GLY A 163 13.34 -17.17 12.71
C GLY A 163 12.31 -17.64 13.74
N ASN A 164 12.26 -17.02 14.93
CA ASN A 164 11.24 -17.34 15.94
C ASN A 164 9.89 -16.72 15.59
N LEU A 165 8.82 -17.25 16.18
CA LEU A 165 7.47 -16.71 16.02
C LEU A 165 7.13 -15.78 17.19
N ASP A 166 6.62 -14.59 16.88
CA ASP A 166 5.96 -13.71 17.82
C ASP A 166 4.45 -13.93 17.74
N VAL A 167 3.80 -14.15 18.88
CA VAL A 167 2.36 -14.38 18.94
C VAL A 167 1.71 -13.15 19.56
N SER A 168 0.76 -12.57 18.84
CA SER A 168 -0.07 -11.46 19.30
C SER A 168 -1.53 -11.88 19.21
N THR A 169 -2.29 -11.66 20.28
CA THR A 169 -3.75 -11.78 20.34
C THR A 169 -4.41 -10.42 20.25
#